data_AF-A0A2S6UJR5-F1
#
_entry.id   AF-A0A2S6UJR5-F1
#
_cell.length_a   1.000
_cell.length_b   1.000
_cell.length_c   1.000
_cell.angle_alpha   90.00
_cell.angle_beta   90.00
_cell.angle_gamma   90.00
#
_symmetry.space_group_name_H-M   'P 1'
#
loop_
_entity.id
_entity.type
_entity.pdbx_description
1 polymer ?
#
loop_
_entity_poly.entity_id
_entity_poly.type
_entity_poly.pdbx_seq_one_letter_code
_entity_poly.pdbx_strand_id
1 'polypeptide(L)' 'MDSKRFDKSKLPSRHVSVGTNKAPHRSYYYAMGLEQSDIDKPFVGVVTTWNEAAPCNIALMRQAEVAK' A
#
# COMPACT_ATOMS: atom_id res chain seq x y z
N MET A 1 -22.61 3.88 4.09
CA MET A 1 -22.29 3.35 2.76
C MET A 1 -21.45 2.12 2.96
N ASP A 2 -22.01 0.92 2.73
CA ASP A 2 -21.28 -0.33 2.89
C ASP A 2 -20.13 -0.38 1.87
N SER A 3 -18.90 -0.21 2.34
CA SER A 3 -17.72 -0.39 1.50
C SER A 3 -17.62 -1.87 1.17
N LYS A 4 -17.79 -2.22 -0.11
CA LYS A 4 -17.62 -3.59 -0.61
C LYS A 4 -16.22 -4.07 -0.25
N ARG A 5 -16.09 -4.91 0.79
CA ARG A 5 -14.80 -5.46 1.22
C ARG A 5 -14.21 -6.32 0.10
N PHE A 6 -12.93 -6.09 -0.20
CA PHE A 6 -12.23 -6.87 -1.22
C PHE A 6 -11.89 -8.26 -0.66
N ASP A 7 -12.13 -9.31 -1.45
CA ASP A 7 -11.68 -10.65 -1.05
C ASP A 7 -10.15 -10.77 -1.18
N LYS A 8 -9.47 -10.80 -0.03
CA LYS A 8 -8.01 -10.93 0.05
C LYS A 8 -7.53 -12.39 0.06
N SER A 9 -8.41 -13.39 -0.03
CA SER A 9 -8.03 -14.82 0.06
C SER A 9 -6.88 -15.21 -0.88
N LYS A 10 -6.84 -14.61 -2.07
CA LYS A 10 -5.79 -14.83 -3.08
C LYS A 10 -4.70 -13.74 -3.13
N LEU A 11 -4.83 -12.67 -2.35
CA LEU A 11 -3.87 -11.56 -2.36
C LEU A 11 -2.73 -11.75 -1.36
N PRO A 12 -1.48 -11.39 -1.69
CA PRO A 12 -0.37 -11.43 -0.75
C PRO A 12 -0.57 -10.53 0.47
N SER A 13 -1.26 -9.40 0.32
CA SER A 13 -1.52 -8.44 1.42
C SER A 13 -2.27 -9.06 2.60
N ARG A 14 -2.99 -10.18 2.40
CA ARG A 14 -3.69 -10.89 3.49
C ARG A 14 -2.76 -11.31 4.63
N HIS A 15 -1.50 -11.64 4.33
CA HIS A 15 -0.55 -12.15 5.32
C HIS A 15 -0.16 -11.12 6.37
N VAL A 16 -0.43 -9.83 6.10
CA VAL A 16 -0.08 -8.70 6.96
C VAL A 16 -1.29 -7.86 7.38
N SER A 17 -2.45 -8.02 6.74
CA SER A 17 -3.64 -7.23 7.09
C SER A 17 -4.80 -8.04 7.71
N VAL A 18 -4.94 -9.33 7.39
CA VAL A 18 -6.13 -10.14 7.72
C VAL A 18 -5.88 -11.06 8.92
N GLY A 19 -6.86 -11.13 9.82
CA GLY A 19 -6.83 -12.01 11.00
C GLY A 19 -6.43 -11.29 12.29
N THR A 20 -6.78 -11.89 13.42
CA THR A 20 -6.54 -11.38 14.78
C THR A 20 -5.05 -11.26 15.07
N ASN A 21 -4.27 -12.29 14.70
CA ASN A 21 -2.81 -12.34 14.86
C ASN A 21 -2.06 -11.25 14.07
N LYS A 22 -2.74 -10.52 13.17
CA LYS A 22 -2.16 -9.41 12.41
C LYS A 22 -2.48 -8.03 12.98
N ALA A 23 -3.04 -7.96 14.19
CA ALA A 23 -3.26 -6.70 14.88
C ALA A 23 -2.00 -5.83 15.03
N PRO A 24 -0.80 -6.37 15.37
CA PRO A 24 0.43 -5.57 15.42
C PRO A 24 0.87 -5.03 14.06
N HIS A 25 0.59 -5.76 12.97
CA HIS A 25 0.87 -5.22 11.62
C HIS A 25 -0.08 -4.07 11.29
N ARG A 26 -1.37 -4.19 11.64
CA ARG A 26 -2.35 -3.12 11.42
C ARG A 26 -2.07 -1.86 12.24
N SER A 27 -1.49 -1.96 13.43
CA SER A 27 -1.12 -0.77 14.20
C SER A 27 -0.12 0.12 13.47
N TYR A 28 0.81 -0.45 12.70
CA TYR A 28 1.71 0.34 11.85
C TYR A 28 0.97 1.03 10.69
N TYR A 29 -0.03 0.36 10.09
CA TYR A 29 -0.86 0.99 9.05
C TYR A 29 -1.65 2.18 9.60
N TYR A 30 -2.26 2.04 10.78
CA TYR A 30 -2.94 3.17 11.44
C TYR A 30 -1.97 4.31 11.77
N ALA A 31 -0.74 4.00 12.22
CA ALA A 31 0.28 5.01 12.48
C ALA A 31 0.73 5.76 11.20
N MET A 32 0.62 5.13 10.03
CA MET A 32 0.85 5.77 8.73
C MET A 32 -0.39 6.53 8.21
N GLY A 33 -1.47 6.60 8.99
CA GLY A 33 -2.69 7.34 8.65
C GLY A 33 -3.71 6.56 7.80
N LEU A 34 -3.53 5.24 7.62
CA LEU A 34 -4.51 4.40 6.91
C LEU A 34 -5.69 4.07 7.81
N GLU A 35 -6.91 4.08 7.28
CA GLU A 35 -8.09 3.62 7.99
C GLU A 35 -8.34 2.11 7.76
N GLN A 36 -9.27 1.52 8.51
CA GLN A 36 -9.68 0.14 8.28
C GLN A 36 -10.20 -0.08 6.85
N SER A 37 -10.91 0.90 6.29
CA SER A 37 -11.43 0.88 4.92
C SER A 37 -10.31 0.81 3.87
N ASP A 38 -9.17 1.46 4.12
CA ASP A 38 -7.98 1.40 3.26
C ASP A 38 -7.20 0.08 3.44
N ILE A 39 -7.07 -0.37 4.70
CA ILE A 39 -6.43 -1.64 5.02
C ILE A 39 -7.22 -2.81 4.42
N ASP A 40 -8.52 -2.68 4.17
CA ASP A 40 -9.35 -3.69 3.52
C ASP A 40 -9.19 -3.72 1.99
N LYS A 41 -8.58 -2.70 1.37
CA LYS A 41 -8.28 -2.67 -0.08
C LYS A 41 -7.02 -3.49 -0.42
N PRO A 42 -6.84 -3.93 -1.68
CA PRO A 42 -5.57 -4.51 -2.15
C PRO A 42 -4.40 -3.55 -1.91
N PHE A 43 -3.24 -4.08 -1.53
CA PHE A 43 -2.03 -3.26 -1.43
C PHE A 43 -1.29 -3.33 -2.75
N VAL A 44 -0.95 -2.16 -3.29
CA VAL A 44 -0.19 -2.00 -4.53
C VAL A 44 1.08 -1.22 -4.18
N GLY A 45 2.24 -1.86 -4.37
CA GLY A 45 3.53 -1.19 -4.19
C GLY A 45 3.92 -0.48 -5.48
N VAL A 46 4.08 0.84 -5.43
CA VAL A 46 4.68 1.63 -6.51
C VAL A 46 6.18 1.73 -6.26
N VAL A 47 6.97 1.04 -7.07
CA VAL A 47 8.44 1.00 -6.94
C VAL A 47 9.05 1.96 -7.96
N THR A 48 9.98 2.80 -7.50
CA THR A 48 10.69 3.75 -8.35
C THR A 48 12.20 3.66 -8.12
N THR A 49 12.97 3.80 -9.19
CA THR A 49 14.44 3.95 -9.14
C THR A 49 14.85 5.41 -9.25
N TRP A 50 13.97 6.35 -8.88
CA TRP A 50 14.29 7.78 -8.90
C TRP A 50 15.57 8.08 -8.13
N ASN A 51 16.43 8.88 -8.75
CA ASN A 51 17.60 9.51 -8.15
C ASN A 51 18.04 10.69 -9.02
N GLU A 52 18.90 11.54 -8.46
CA GLU A 52 19.45 12.71 -9.12
C GLU A 52 20.86 12.47 -9.69
N ALA A 53 21.38 11.24 -9.59
CA ALA A 53 22.73 10.90 -10.04
C ALA A 53 22.84 10.79 -11.57
N ALA A 54 21.75 10.46 -12.26
CA ALA A 54 21.70 10.32 -13.71
C ALA A 54 20.39 10.89 -14.29
N PRO A 55 20.44 11.58 -15.44
CA PRO A 55 19.28 12.27 -16.01
C PRO A 55 18.12 11.33 -16.36
N CYS A 56 18.40 10.06 -16.63
CA CYS A 56 17.39 9.05 -16.93
C CYS A 56 16.43 8.77 -15.76
N ASN A 57 16.83 9.03 -14.50
CA ASN A 57 16.03 8.69 -13.32
C ASN A 57 15.26 9.87 -12.72
N ILE A 58 15.61 11.12 -13.06
CA ILE A 58 15.09 12.32 -12.39
C ILE A 58 13.56 12.45 -12.55
N ALA A 59 13.01 12.06 -13.69
CA ALA A 59 11.57 12.14 -13.95
C ALA A 59 10.74 11.08 -13.20
N LEU A 60 11.38 10.03 -12.68
CA LEU A 60 10.68 8.86 -12.11
C LEU A 60 9.93 9.18 -10.81
N MET A 61 10.30 10.23 -10.06
CA MET A 61 9.57 10.64 -8.86
C MET A 61 8.17 11.15 -9.23
N ARG A 62 8.09 12.06 -10.20
CA ARG A 62 6.80 12.58 -10.69
C ARG A 62 5.92 11.46 -11.24
N GLN A 63 6.51 10.49 -11.94
CA GLN A 63 5.76 9.36 -12.49
C GLN A 63 5.21 8.45 -11.38
N ALA A 64 5.99 8.19 -10.33
CA ALA A 64 5.54 7.41 -9.18
C ALA A 64 4.41 8.12 -8.41
N GLU A 65 4.49 9.45 -8.26
CA GLU A 65 3.45 10.27 -7.62
C GLU A 65 2.12 10.27 -8.38
N VAL A 66 2.15 10.13 -9.72
CA VAL A 66 0.93 10.01 -10.53
C VAL A 66 0.36 8.59 -10.51
N ALA A 67 1.20 7.59 -10.27
CA ALA A 67 0.78 6.18 -10.27
C ALA A 67 0.16 5.72 -8.93
N LYS A 68 0.41 6.44 -7.83
CA LYS A 68 -0.13 6.12 -6.49
C LYS A 68 -1.53 6.71 -6.28
#